data_AF-A0A5K0Z7J9-F1
#
_entry.id   AF-A0A5K0Z7J9-F1
#
_cell.length_a   1.000
_cell.length_b   1.000
_cell.length_c   1.000
_cell.angle_alpha   90.00
_cell.angle_beta   90.00
_cell.angle_gamma   90.00
#
_symmetry.space_group_name_H-M   'P 1'
#
loop_
_entity.id
_entity.type
_entity.pdbx_description
1 polymer ?
#
loop_
_entity_poly.entity_id
_entity_poly.type
_entity_poly.pdbx_seq_one_letter_code
_entity_poly.pdbx_strand_id
1 'polypeptide(L)'
;HCSEKDHDPPRGLQFILGTKASPHLVDTLVMANLGYWQLKVSPGVWNLQLAPGRSADLYMMPESESGNRQSGKQIVIYDLRGKLVYLEVMKRKGKEHEQLLTAATDEHAEKRKE
;
A
#
# COMPACT_ATOMS: atom_id res chain seq x y z
N HIS A 1 8.14 -4.09 -3.59
CA HIS A 1 7.59 -5.22 -2.83
C HIS A 1 7.10 -4.74 -1.48
N CYS A 2 5.93 -5.20 -1.07
CA CYS A 2 5.32 -4.94 0.22
C CYS A 2 5.36 -6.20 1.07
N SER A 3 5.78 -6.10 2.33
CA SER A 3 5.81 -7.22 3.29
C SER A 3 5.06 -6.86 4.57
N GLU A 4 4.46 -7.87 5.19
CA GLU A 4 3.94 -7.80 6.56
C GLU A 4 4.85 -8.65 7.45
N LYS A 5 5.21 -8.15 8.63
CA LYS A 5 6.15 -8.86 9.51
C LYS A 5 5.56 -10.21 9.94
N ASP A 6 6.37 -11.27 9.77
CA ASP A 6 6.04 -12.66 10.14
C ASP A 6 4.80 -13.25 9.42
N HIS A 7 4.32 -12.59 8.34
CA HIS A 7 3.11 -12.99 7.60
C HIS A 7 3.36 -12.96 6.09
N ASP A 8 2.45 -13.59 5.34
CA ASP A 8 2.40 -13.44 3.89
C ASP A 8 2.17 -11.96 3.50
N PRO A 9 2.59 -11.55 2.30
CA PRO A 9 2.33 -10.20 1.83
C PRO A 9 0.84 -9.83 1.93
N PRO A 10 0.52 -8.57 2.32
CA PRO A 10 -0.85 -8.15 2.61
C PRO A 10 -1.66 -7.99 1.31
N ARG A 11 -2.14 -9.11 0.77
CA ARG A 11 -2.88 -9.19 -0.50
C ARG A 11 -4.09 -8.27 -0.49
N GLY A 12 -4.18 -7.39 -1.48
CA GLY A 12 -5.27 -6.43 -1.64
C GLY A 12 -5.06 -5.13 -0.87
N LEU A 13 -3.92 -4.93 -0.19
CA LEU A 13 -3.62 -3.67 0.49
C LEU A 13 -3.47 -2.56 -0.53
N GLN A 14 -4.24 -1.50 -0.35
CA GLN A 14 -4.32 -0.41 -1.30
C GLN A 14 -3.38 0.72 -0.89
N PHE A 15 -2.64 1.22 -1.88
CA PHE A 15 -1.83 2.41 -1.77
C PHE A 15 -2.36 3.50 -2.67
N ILE A 16 -2.20 4.74 -2.23
CA ILE A 16 -2.36 5.93 -3.05
C ILE A 16 -1.02 6.66 -3.13
N LEU A 17 -0.78 7.31 -4.26
CA LEU A 17 0.38 8.15 -4.48
C LEU A 17 -0.09 9.50 -5.01
N GLY A 18 0.50 10.56 -4.46
CA GLY A 18 0.19 11.92 -4.86
C GLY A 18 1.30 12.88 -4.52
N THR A 19 1.03 14.17 -4.68
CA THR A 19 1.91 15.27 -4.28
C THR A 19 1.38 15.91 -2.99
N LYS A 20 2.08 16.92 -2.45
CA LYS A 20 1.55 17.69 -1.32
C LYS A 20 0.27 18.47 -1.68
N ALA A 21 0.13 18.89 -2.93
CA ALA A 21 -1.02 19.66 -3.40
C ALA A 21 -2.20 18.77 -3.82
N SER A 22 -1.92 17.59 -4.36
CA SER A 22 -2.93 16.58 -4.69
C SER A 22 -2.53 15.22 -4.11
N PRO A 23 -3.00 14.88 -2.90
CA PRO A 23 -2.55 13.69 -2.17
C PRO A 23 -2.91 12.35 -2.81
N HIS A 24 -3.91 12.32 -3.69
CA HIS A 24 -4.37 11.12 -4.37
C HIS A 24 -4.43 11.38 -5.88
N LEU A 25 -3.47 10.84 -6.63
CA LEU A 25 -3.42 10.96 -8.08
C LEU A 25 -3.50 9.59 -8.77
N VAL A 26 -2.85 8.58 -8.19
CA VAL A 26 -2.89 7.21 -8.67
C VAL A 26 -2.95 6.26 -7.49
N ASP A 27 -3.61 5.12 -7.70
CA ASP A 27 -3.74 4.06 -6.73
C ASP A 27 -3.26 2.72 -7.30
N THR A 28 -2.96 1.80 -6.39
CA THR A 28 -2.64 0.41 -6.74
C THR A 28 -2.91 -0.48 -5.54
N LEU A 29 -2.86 -1.79 -5.74
CA LEU A 29 -2.98 -2.77 -4.68
C LEU A 29 -1.79 -3.74 -4.65
N VAL A 30 -1.54 -4.31 -3.48
CA VAL A 30 -0.54 -5.34 -3.28
C VAL A 30 -1.06 -6.68 -3.79
N MET A 31 -0.29 -7.30 -4.68
CA MET A 31 -0.57 -8.64 -5.19
C MET A 31 -0.14 -9.72 -4.19
N ALA A 32 -0.85 -10.84 -4.18
CA ALA A 32 -0.58 -11.99 -3.29
C ALA A 32 0.85 -12.53 -3.46
N ASN A 33 1.25 -12.67 -4.72
CA ASN A 33 2.52 -13.29 -5.08
C ASN A 33 3.64 -12.27 -4.82
N LEU A 34 4.44 -12.53 -3.78
CA LEU A 34 5.62 -11.75 -3.41
C LEU A 34 5.36 -10.29 -3.01
N GLY A 35 4.10 -9.90 -2.80
CA GLY A 35 3.76 -8.53 -2.39
C GLY A 35 4.09 -7.50 -3.47
N TYR A 36 3.99 -7.87 -4.74
CA TYR A 36 4.28 -6.97 -5.84
C TYR A 36 3.24 -5.85 -5.95
N TRP A 37 3.69 -4.65 -6.32
CA TRP A 37 2.86 -3.48 -6.63
C TRP A 37 3.62 -2.55 -7.57
N GLN A 38 2.91 -1.85 -8.45
CA GLN A 38 3.49 -0.90 -9.40
C GLN A 38 2.57 0.32 -9.56
N LEU A 39 3.19 1.48 -9.72
CA LEU A 39 2.55 2.75 -10.03
C LEU A 39 3.20 3.35 -11.28
N LYS A 40 2.41 4.09 -12.07
CA LYS A 40 2.89 4.80 -13.27
C LYS A 40 2.89 6.29 -12.99
N VAL A 41 4.08 6.89 -12.91
CA VAL A 41 4.26 8.32 -12.65
C VAL A 41 5.53 8.83 -13.33
N SER A 42 5.60 10.15 -13.55
CA SER A 42 6.80 10.83 -14.02
C SER A 42 7.83 11.03 -12.88
N PRO A 43 9.10 11.31 -13.21
CA PRO A 43 10.09 11.77 -12.23
C PRO A 43 9.55 12.95 -11.41
N GLY A 44 9.82 12.95 -10.11
CA GLY A 44 9.25 13.92 -9.18
C GLY A 44 9.34 13.49 -7.71
N VAL A 45 8.77 14.32 -6.85
CA VAL A 45 8.64 14.07 -5.41
C VAL A 45 7.21 13.65 -5.11
N TRP A 46 7.05 12.43 -4.64
CA TRP A 46 5.76 11.81 -4.41
C TRP A 46 5.58 11.44 -2.94
N ASN A 47 4.35 11.44 -2.46
CA ASN A 47 3.94 10.97 -1.15
C ASN A 47 3.13 9.69 -1.34
N LEU A 48 3.66 8.57 -0.88
CA LEU A 48 2.99 7.26 -0.88
C LEU A 48 2.24 7.10 0.45
N GLN A 49 0.98 6.72 0.39
CA GLN A 49 0.14 6.53 1.57
C GLN A 49 -0.72 5.26 1.45
N LEU A 50 -1.21 4.74 2.57
CA LEU A 50 -2.29 3.75 2.55
C LEU A 50 -3.56 4.43 2.05
N ALA A 51 -4.30 3.76 1.17
CA ALA A 51 -5.59 4.27 0.72
C ALA A 51 -6.56 4.37 1.90
N PRO A 52 -7.38 5.44 1.98
CA PRO A 52 -8.38 5.58 3.02
C PRO A 52 -9.38 4.41 3.00
N GLY A 53 -9.90 4.04 4.17
CA GLY A 53 -10.77 2.87 4.37
C GLY A 53 -10.00 1.66 4.91
N ARG A 54 -10.44 0.45 4.55
CA ARG A 54 -10.00 -0.82 5.15
C ARG A 54 -8.47 -0.97 5.23
N SER A 55 -7.74 -0.52 4.21
CA SER A 55 -6.27 -0.54 4.21
C SER A 55 -5.67 0.31 5.33
N ALA A 56 -6.08 1.57 5.44
CA ALA A 56 -5.64 2.49 6.49
C ALA A 56 -6.20 2.15 7.89
N ASP A 57 -7.35 1.48 7.97
CA ASP A 57 -7.99 1.04 9.21
C ASP A 57 -7.28 -0.17 9.84
N LEU A 58 -6.77 -1.08 9.00
CA LEU A 58 -6.12 -2.30 9.47
C LEU A 58 -4.60 -2.18 9.58
N TYR A 59 -3.98 -1.36 8.73
CA TYR A 59 -2.54 -1.28 8.61
C TYR A 59 -1.99 0.11 8.89
N MET A 60 -0.70 0.15 9.20
CA MET A 60 0.11 1.34 9.21
C MET A 60 1.48 1.06 8.58
N MET A 61 2.07 2.09 7.97
CA MET A 61 3.47 2.06 7.56
C MET A 61 4.33 2.46 8.77
N PRO A 62 5.41 1.72 9.08
CA PRO A 62 6.36 2.12 10.11
C PRO A 62 6.91 3.51 9.81
N GLU A 63 7.03 4.34 10.84
CA GLU A 63 7.72 5.62 10.69
C GLU A 63 9.19 5.35 10.31
N SER A 64 9.64 6.03 9.26
CA SER A 64 11.06 6.37 9.14
C SER A 64 11.43 7.17 10.39
N GLU A 65 12.61 6.97 10.98
CA GLU A 65 13.06 7.49 12.31
C GLU A 65 12.93 9.01 12.56
N SER A 66 12.37 9.74 11.60
CA SER A 66 12.14 11.18 11.56
C SER A 66 10.79 11.60 12.17
N GLY A 67 10.37 10.99 13.30
CA GLY A 67 9.36 11.48 14.28
C GLY A 67 8.12 12.27 13.82
N ASN A 68 7.69 12.16 12.57
CA ASN A 68 6.61 12.94 12.00
C ASN A 68 5.41 12.03 11.80
N ARG A 69 4.37 12.29 12.58
CA ARG A 69 3.09 11.55 12.69
C ARG A 69 2.27 11.44 11.39
N GLN A 70 2.85 11.80 10.24
CA GLN A 70 2.19 11.73 8.95
C GLN A 70 2.33 10.31 8.39
N SER A 71 1.20 9.59 8.31
CA SER A 71 1.10 8.27 7.70
C SER A 71 1.43 8.34 6.20
N GLY A 72 2.71 8.22 5.85
CA GLY A 72 3.14 8.25 4.47
C GLY A 72 4.65 8.20 4.30
N LYS A 73 5.10 7.73 3.14
CA LYS A 73 6.51 7.66 2.76
C LYS A 73 6.77 8.57 1.58
N GLN A 74 7.73 9.48 1.70
CA GLN A 74 8.15 10.29 0.56
C GLN A 74 9.05 9.47 -0.38
N ILE A 75 8.76 9.52 -1.68
CA ILE A 75 9.47 8.81 -2.73
C ILE A 75 9.91 9.82 -3.77
N VAL A 76 11.23 9.98 -3.92
CA VAL A 76 11.84 10.77 -4.99
C VAL A 76 12.25 9.85 -6.13
N ILE A 77 11.81 10.18 -7.34
CA ILE A 77 12.15 9.50 -8.61
C ILE A 77 12.87 10.50 -9.50
N TYR A 78 14.09 10.21 -9.92
CA TYR A 78 14.96 11.15 -10.65
C TYR A 78 14.93 10.96 -12.17
N ASP A 79 14.67 9.74 -12.66
CA ASP A 79 14.72 9.40 -14.08
C ASP A 79 13.68 8.34 -14.47
N LEU A 80 13.62 8.02 -15.78
CA LEU A 80 12.63 7.11 -16.36
C LEU A 80 12.92 5.62 -16.12
N ARG A 81 14.04 5.25 -15.48
CA ARG A 81 14.31 3.86 -15.05
C ARG A 81 13.45 3.48 -13.85
N GLY A 82 12.80 4.45 -13.22
CA GLY A 82 11.92 4.25 -12.07
C GLY A 82 12.69 4.03 -10.77
N LYS A 83 12.00 3.50 -9.77
CA LYS A 83 12.57 3.24 -8.44
C LYS A 83 12.00 1.97 -7.85
N LEU A 84 12.87 1.04 -7.48
CA LEU A 84 12.47 -0.14 -6.72
C LEU A 84 12.27 0.24 -5.26
N VAL A 85 11.09 -0.04 -4.73
CA VAL A 85 10.72 0.28 -3.35
C VAL A 85 10.35 -0.99 -2.60
N TYR A 86 11.03 -1.21 -1.48
CA TYR A 86 10.64 -2.16 -0.45
C TYR A 86 9.91 -1.41 0.65
N LEU A 87 8.73 -1.91 1.01
CA LEU A 87 7.85 -1.33 2.01
C LEU A 87 7.44 -2.42 2.98
N GLU A 88 7.62 -2.15 4.27
CA GLU A 88 7.04 -2.98 5.32
C GLU A 88 5.79 -2.28 5.83
N VAL A 89 4.77 -3.06 6.16
CA VAL A 89 3.57 -2.59 6.86
C VAL A 89 3.31 -3.47 8.06
N MET A 90 2.61 -2.91 9.05
CA MET A 90 2.22 -3.62 10.26
C MET A 90 0.72 -3.45 10.50
N LYS A 91 0.08 -4.46 11.08
CA LYS A 91 -1.27 -4.32 11.60
C LYS A 91 -1.31 -3.25 12.68
N ARG A 92 -2.41 -2.51 12.72
CA ARG A 92 -2.71 -1.64 13.85
C ARG A 92 -3.03 -2.47 15.09
N LYS A 93 -2.75 -1.89 16.25
CA LYS A 93 -3.05 -2.49 17.54
C LYS A 93 -4.55 -2.82 17.66
N GLY A 94 -4.88 -4.05 18.01
CA GLY A 94 -6.25 -4.56 18.11
C GLY A 94 -6.88 -5.00 16.78
N LYS A 95 -6.11 -5.00 15.68
CA LYS A 95 -6.52 -5.42 14.33
C LYS A 95 -5.70 -6.60 13.80
N GLU A 96 -4.88 -7.21 14.64
CA GLU A 96 -3.93 -8.28 14.30
C GLU A 96 -4.63 -9.52 13.75
N HIS A 97 -5.84 -9.80 14.23
CA HIS A 97 -6.63 -10.97 13.81
C HIS A 97 -7.63 -10.66 12.69
N GLU A 98 -7.72 -9.42 12.22
CA GLU A 98 -8.64 -9.05 11.15
C GLU A 98 -8.04 -9.31 9.78
N GLN A 99 -8.77 -10.02 8.92
CA GLN A 99 -8.37 -10.20 7.54
C GLN A 99 -8.67 -8.97 6.70
N LEU A 100 -7.78 -8.64 5.77
CA LEU A 100 -7.96 -7.50 4.88
C LEU A 100 -9.10 -7.74 3.89
N LEU A 101 -9.11 -8.92 3.27
CA LEU A 101 -10.15 -9.37 2.36
C LEU A 101 -11.18 -10.19 3.15
N THR A 102 -12.46 -9.93 2.91
CA THR A 102 -13.56 -10.71 3.49
C THR A 102 -14.06 -11.76 2.49
N ALA A 103 -14.61 -12.88 2.95
CA ALA A 103 -15.08 -13.96 2.06
C ALA A 103 -16.10 -13.51 0.98
N ALA A 104 -16.91 -12.47 1.25
CA ALA A 104 -17.85 -11.91 0.26
C ALA A 104 -17.16 -11.30 -0.97
N THR A 105 -15.89 -10.91 -0.86
CA THR A 105 -15.09 -10.40 -2.00
C THR A 105 -14.57 -11.51 -2.91
N ASP A 106 -14.42 -12.74 -2.39
CA ASP A 106 -14.01 -13.90 -3.19
C ASP A 106 -15.15 -14.38 -4.11
N GLU A 107 -16.41 -14.29 -3.68
CA GLU A 107 -17.57 -14.66 -4.52
C GLU A 107 -17.74 -13.77 -5.76
N HIS A 108 -17.36 -12.49 -5.67
CA HIS A 108 -17.35 -11.57 -6.82
C HIS A 108 -16.19 -11.80 -7.80
N ALA A 109 -15.15 -12.53 -7.39
CA ALA A 109 -14.05 -12.93 -8.26
C ALA A 109 -14.37 -14.23 -9.02
N GLU A 110 -15.15 -15.13 -8.42
CA GLU A 110 -15.62 -16.36 -9.06
C GLU A 110 -16.73 -16.10 -10.09
N LYS A 111 -17.71 -15.22 -9.79
CA LYS A 111 -18.79 -14.86 -10.72
C LYS A 111 -18.36 -14.14 -12.01
N ARG A 112 -17.11 -13.71 -12.11
CA ARG A 112 -16.55 -13.07 -13.33
C ARG A 112 -15.81 -14.05 -14.25
N LYS A 113 -15.75 -15.33 -13.88
CA LYS A 113 -15.14 -16.40 -14.69
C LYS A 113 -16.16 -17.34 -15.34
N GLU A 114 -17.45 -17.05 -15.15
CA GLU A 114 -18.59 -17.70 -15.81
C GLU A 114 -19.18 -16.75 -16.87
#